data_AF-A0A2K1FUU5-F1
#
_entry.id   AF-A0A2K1FUU5-F1
#
_cell.length_a   1.000
_cell.length_b   1.000
_cell.length_c   1.000
_cell.angle_alpha   90.00
_cell.angle_beta   90.00
_cell.angle_gamma   90.00
#
_symmetry.space_group_name_H-M   'P 1'
#
loop_
_entity.id
_entity.type
_entity.pdbx_description
1 polymer ?
#
loop_
_entity_poly.entity_id
_entity_poly.type
_entity_poly.pdbx_seq_one_letter_code
_entity_poly.pdbx_strand_id
1 'polypeptide(L)'
;MAFEGPPYKRAQDIWEAAAEQLEAGAFGEVVPKEMSGLLHKLLSEEREDDEAARLWGCAVARAAVSAPDRLFLASYLVENLFVALDALVGALTERLRSGTADRLLDSLQGIVTSIRDHPDEDAFSPDKARFRQIVHERKKAEHVDTLWRQDFGYVYWSHQGLRLIHALRPVDRQRYLAMLEETALPQAVEQELWAIDLRSNFPELLALLEAAPSVQSAPEQPQWNGRMTAPILLSVAIEHVNTAAGAQRGDDLTEEQ
;
A
#
# COMPACT_ATOMS: atom_id res chain seq x y z
N MET A 1 -1.37 -29.07 15.84
CA MET A 1 -0.17 -28.99 16.70
C MET A 1 -0.39 -27.86 17.68
N ALA A 2 -0.38 -28.14 18.98
CA ALA A 2 -0.43 -27.11 20.01
C ALA A 2 1.00 -26.56 20.19
N PHE A 3 1.19 -25.27 19.93
CA PHE A 3 2.49 -24.61 20.02
C PHE A 3 2.63 -23.97 21.40
N GLU A 4 3.12 -24.72 22.39
CA GLU A 4 3.42 -24.20 23.73
C GLU A 4 4.93 -23.91 23.83
N GLY A 5 5.33 -22.70 23.41
CA GLY A 5 6.69 -22.19 23.54
C GLY A 5 6.73 -20.84 24.29
N PRO A 6 7.84 -20.50 24.99
CA PRO A 6 7.99 -19.23 25.70
C PRO A 6 7.73 -17.95 24.86
N PRO A 7 8.15 -17.87 23.57
CA PRO A 7 7.85 -16.73 22.72
C PRO A 7 6.36 -16.64 22.35
N TYR A 8 5.72 -17.80 22.16
CA TYR A 8 4.32 -17.90 21.74
C TYR A 8 3.35 -17.45 22.84
N LYS A 9 3.56 -17.93 24.08
CA LYS A 9 2.76 -17.50 25.23
C LYS A 9 2.91 -15.99 25.46
N ARG A 10 4.12 -15.46 25.28
CA ARG A 10 4.38 -14.03 25.40
C ARG A 10 3.65 -13.23 24.32
N ALA A 11 3.73 -13.63 23.06
CA ALA A 11 3.00 -12.99 21.96
C ALA A 11 1.47 -13.06 22.15
N GLN A 12 0.97 -14.15 22.73
CA GLN A 12 -0.44 -14.31 23.07
C GLN A 12 -0.88 -13.41 24.23
N ASP A 13 -0.10 -13.32 25.32
CA ASP A 13 -0.38 -12.41 26.43
C ASP A 13 -0.34 -10.93 25.96
N ILE A 14 0.56 -10.62 25.02
CA ILE A 14 0.66 -9.29 24.38
C ILE A 14 -0.56 -9.02 23.49
N TRP A 15 -1.03 -10.02 22.75
CA TRP A 15 -2.22 -9.96 21.92
C TRP A 15 -3.47 -9.72 22.76
N GLU A 16 -3.64 -10.43 23.87
CA GLU A 16 -4.80 -10.29 24.76
C GLU A 16 -4.84 -8.88 25.36
N ALA A 17 -3.69 -8.33 25.78
CA ALA A 17 -3.61 -6.96 26.29
C ALA A 17 -3.88 -5.88 25.22
N ALA A 18 -3.37 -6.06 23.99
CA ALA A 18 -3.61 -5.13 22.89
C ALA A 18 -5.07 -5.18 22.40
N ALA A 19 -5.65 -6.38 22.30
CA ALA A 19 -7.04 -6.60 21.91
C ALA A 19 -8.01 -6.00 22.94
N GLU A 20 -7.74 -6.16 24.23
CA GLU A 20 -8.55 -5.58 25.31
C GLU A 20 -8.54 -4.04 25.26
N GLN A 21 -7.39 -3.42 24.94
CA GLN A 21 -7.31 -1.97 24.76
C GLN A 21 -7.91 -1.47 23.44
N LEU A 22 -7.85 -2.29 22.39
CA LEU A 22 -8.53 -2.02 21.12
C LEU A 22 -10.06 -2.06 21.31
N GLU A 23 -10.59 -3.07 21.99
CA GLU A 23 -12.02 -3.17 22.32
C GLU A 23 -12.48 -2.02 23.25
N ALA A 24 -11.61 -1.53 24.13
CA ALA A 24 -11.91 -0.42 25.05
C ALA A 24 -11.92 0.98 24.40
N GLY A 25 -11.61 1.13 23.11
CA GLY A 25 -11.68 2.43 22.43
C GLY A 25 -10.59 3.44 22.81
N ALA A 26 -9.48 2.97 23.39
CA ALA A 26 -8.53 3.82 24.12
C ALA A 26 -7.45 4.53 23.28
N PHE A 27 -7.57 4.61 21.95
CA PHE A 27 -6.64 5.41 21.13
C PHE A 27 -7.10 6.86 20.98
N GLY A 28 -7.38 7.50 22.12
CA GLY A 28 -7.70 8.92 22.19
C GLY A 28 -6.48 9.84 22.21
N GLU A 29 -5.31 9.40 22.72
CA GLU A 29 -4.17 10.34 22.81
C GLU A 29 -2.77 9.75 23.05
N VAL A 30 -2.58 8.46 23.38
CA VAL A 30 -1.23 7.95 23.71
C VAL A 30 -1.08 6.48 23.31
N VAL A 31 -0.11 6.17 22.44
CA VAL A 31 0.38 4.78 22.27
C VAL A 31 0.92 4.34 23.64
N PRO A 32 0.36 3.29 24.28
CA PRO A 32 0.77 2.86 25.60
C PRO A 32 2.28 2.57 25.66
N LYS A 33 2.94 2.95 26.77
CA LYS A 33 4.37 2.72 26.97
C LYS A 33 4.76 1.24 26.83
N GLU A 34 3.85 0.30 27.11
CA GLU A 34 4.10 -1.12 26.87
C GLU A 34 4.20 -1.47 25.38
N MET A 35 3.38 -0.86 24.50
CA MET A 35 3.50 -1.02 23.03
C MET A 35 4.80 -0.42 22.50
N SER A 36 5.22 0.73 23.04
CA SER A 36 6.51 1.34 22.69
C SER A 36 7.69 0.45 23.11
N GLY A 37 7.64 -0.16 24.30
CA GLY A 37 8.64 -1.13 24.75
C GLY A 37 8.68 -2.42 23.94
N LEU A 38 7.54 -2.83 23.36
CA LEU A 38 7.40 -4.01 22.50
C LEU A 38 7.90 -3.77 21.07
N LEU A 39 7.52 -2.64 20.48
CA LEU A 39 8.11 -2.15 19.23
C LEU A 39 9.63 -2.02 19.40
N HIS A 40 10.09 -1.42 20.50
CA HIS A 40 11.51 -1.32 20.79
C HIS A 40 12.17 -2.71 20.89
N LYS A 41 11.49 -3.73 21.43
CA LYS A 41 12.05 -5.08 21.55
C LYS A 41 12.11 -5.84 20.21
N LEU A 42 11.05 -5.74 19.40
CA LEU A 42 11.00 -6.26 18.03
C LEU A 42 12.02 -5.57 17.12
N LEU A 43 12.32 -4.30 17.39
CA LEU A 43 13.29 -3.49 16.63
C LEU A 43 14.73 -3.53 17.20
N SER A 44 14.95 -3.97 18.45
CA SER A 44 16.26 -3.94 19.12
C SER A 44 17.04 -5.24 19.10
N GLU A 45 16.40 -6.37 18.82
CA GLU A 45 17.12 -7.63 18.64
C GLU A 45 17.52 -7.75 17.16
N GLU A 46 18.84 -7.69 16.91
CA GLU A 46 19.44 -7.76 15.58
C GLU A 46 18.96 -9.01 14.83
N ARG A 47 18.13 -8.79 13.79
CA ARG A 47 17.68 -9.77 12.78
C ARG A 47 16.80 -10.92 13.27
N GLU A 48 15.76 -11.18 12.47
CA GLU A 48 15.17 -12.50 12.27
C GLU A 48 14.29 -13.08 13.38
N ASP A 49 13.15 -12.46 13.67
CA ASP A 49 11.97 -13.29 13.90
C ASP A 49 10.82 -12.86 12.99
N ASP A 50 10.95 -13.22 11.71
CA ASP A 50 9.90 -13.06 10.70
C ASP A 50 8.59 -13.70 11.17
N GLU A 51 8.66 -14.75 12.01
CA GLU A 51 7.47 -15.36 12.58
C GLU A 51 6.80 -14.43 13.60
N ALA A 52 7.56 -13.77 14.48
CA ALA A 52 7.01 -12.76 15.39
C ALA A 52 6.42 -11.55 14.64
N ALA A 53 7.10 -11.06 13.60
CA ALA A 53 6.60 -9.97 12.75
C ALA A 53 5.32 -10.39 12.00
N ARG A 54 5.27 -11.61 11.47
CA ARG A 54 4.08 -12.18 10.82
C ARG A 54 2.91 -12.32 11.79
N LEU A 55 3.17 -12.81 13.01
CA LEU A 55 2.16 -12.90 14.06
C LEU A 55 1.62 -11.53 14.45
N TRP A 56 2.49 -10.51 14.56
CA TRP A 56 2.10 -9.12 14.78
C TRP A 56 1.20 -8.59 13.66
N GLY A 57 1.58 -8.79 12.39
CA GLY A 57 0.76 -8.40 11.26
C GLY A 57 -0.62 -9.06 11.23
N CYS A 58 -0.67 -10.37 11.48
CA CYS A 58 -1.93 -11.12 11.60
C CYS A 58 -2.80 -10.62 12.75
N ALA A 59 -2.19 -10.29 13.90
CA ALA A 59 -2.86 -9.71 15.05
C ALA A 59 -3.49 -8.35 14.69
N VAL A 60 -2.68 -7.42 14.20
CA VAL A 60 -3.13 -6.10 13.75
C VAL A 60 -4.26 -6.22 12.73
N ALA A 61 -4.19 -7.21 11.82
CA ALA A 61 -5.24 -7.45 10.85
C ALA A 61 -6.56 -7.90 11.47
N ARG A 62 -6.55 -8.83 12.43
CA ARG A 62 -7.76 -9.28 13.12
C ARG A 62 -8.43 -8.13 13.85
N ALA A 63 -7.63 -7.29 14.49
CA ALA A 63 -8.11 -6.07 15.12
C ALA A 63 -8.74 -5.11 14.10
N ALA A 64 -8.05 -4.83 13.00
CA ALA A 64 -8.53 -3.95 11.93
C ALA A 64 -9.78 -4.51 11.23
N VAL A 65 -9.92 -5.83 11.08
CA VAL A 65 -11.14 -6.45 10.53
C VAL A 65 -12.33 -6.29 11.48
N SER A 66 -12.08 -6.32 12.78
CA SER A 66 -13.12 -6.16 13.81
C SER A 66 -13.52 -4.69 14.01
N ALA A 67 -12.58 -3.77 13.81
CA ALA A 67 -12.78 -2.32 13.82
C ALA A 67 -12.17 -1.66 12.56
N PRO A 68 -12.84 -1.78 11.38
CA PRO A 68 -12.32 -1.27 10.10
C PRO A 68 -11.98 0.22 10.08
N ASP A 69 -12.66 1.01 10.90
CA ASP A 69 -12.39 2.44 11.11
C ASP A 69 -10.94 2.73 11.59
N ARG A 70 -10.25 1.72 12.12
CA ARG A 70 -8.86 1.83 12.59
C ARG A 70 -7.82 1.31 11.61
N LEU A 71 -8.23 1.00 10.38
CA LEU A 71 -7.35 0.44 9.36
C LEU A 71 -6.15 1.37 9.04
N PHE A 72 -6.37 2.68 9.05
CA PHE A 72 -5.30 3.67 8.89
C PHE A 72 -4.27 3.56 10.03
N LEU A 73 -4.71 3.54 11.30
CA LEU A 73 -3.82 3.34 12.44
C LEU A 73 -3.07 2.00 12.35
N ALA A 74 -3.75 0.93 11.92
CA ALA A 74 -3.16 -0.38 11.72
C ALA A 74 -1.95 -0.34 10.75
N SER A 75 -1.99 0.46 9.68
CA SER A 75 -0.83 0.63 8.79
C SER A 75 0.38 1.25 9.47
N TYR A 76 0.20 2.23 10.37
CA TYR A 76 1.33 2.82 11.11
C TYR A 76 1.94 1.84 12.11
N LEU A 77 1.13 0.95 12.69
CA LEU A 77 1.62 -0.05 13.66
C LEU A 77 2.51 -1.13 13.03
N VAL A 78 2.43 -1.31 11.72
CA VAL A 78 3.27 -2.24 10.96
C VAL A 78 4.22 -1.50 10.03
N GLU A 79 4.32 -0.18 10.17
CA GLU A 79 5.21 0.65 9.37
C GLU A 79 6.66 0.19 9.53
N ASN A 80 7.40 0.11 8.42
CA ASN A 80 8.78 -0.41 8.35
C ASN A 80 8.96 -1.89 8.75
N LEU A 81 7.88 -2.62 9.07
CA LEU A 81 7.89 -4.06 9.32
C LEU A 81 7.29 -4.79 8.12
N PHE A 82 8.08 -4.94 7.04
CA PHE A 82 7.61 -5.51 5.76
C PHE A 82 6.83 -6.83 5.93
N VAL A 83 7.35 -7.76 6.73
CA VAL A 83 6.69 -9.06 7.00
C VAL A 83 5.36 -8.89 7.73
N ALA A 84 5.27 -7.94 8.66
CA ALA A 84 4.02 -7.65 9.37
C ALA A 84 2.99 -6.99 8.46
N LEU A 85 3.41 -6.06 7.60
CA LEU A 85 2.55 -5.42 6.63
C LEU A 85 2.03 -6.42 5.59
N ASP A 86 2.88 -7.31 5.08
CA ASP A 86 2.46 -8.37 4.15
C ASP A 86 1.45 -9.32 4.82
N ALA A 87 1.67 -9.70 6.08
CA ALA A 87 0.71 -10.50 6.85
C ALA A 87 -0.62 -9.76 7.08
N LEU A 88 -0.56 -8.44 7.33
CA LEU A 88 -1.76 -7.59 7.42
C LEU A 88 -2.54 -7.61 6.11
N VAL A 89 -1.90 -7.31 4.98
CA VAL A 89 -2.51 -7.31 3.64
C VAL A 89 -3.09 -8.69 3.30
N GLY A 90 -2.39 -9.78 3.61
CA GLY A 90 -2.87 -11.15 3.39
C GLY A 90 -4.14 -11.45 4.18
N ALA A 91 -4.21 -11.06 5.45
CA ALA A 91 -5.41 -11.26 6.26
C ALA A 91 -6.60 -10.41 5.80
N LEU A 92 -6.37 -9.16 5.37
CA LEU A 92 -7.40 -8.33 4.74
C LEU A 92 -7.92 -8.96 3.45
N THR A 93 -7.02 -9.54 2.65
CA THR A 93 -7.37 -10.26 1.41
C THR A 93 -8.33 -11.41 1.68
N GLU A 94 -8.02 -12.26 2.67
CA GLU A 94 -8.89 -13.37 3.07
C GLU A 94 -10.25 -12.88 3.54
N ARG A 95 -10.28 -11.76 4.28
CA ARG A 95 -11.54 -11.16 4.72
C ARG A 95 -12.36 -10.66 3.53
N LEU A 96 -11.75 -9.98 2.56
CA LEU A 96 -12.41 -9.49 1.34
C LEU A 96 -13.02 -10.64 0.53
N ARG A 97 -12.34 -11.79 0.42
CA ARG A 97 -12.85 -12.99 -0.25
C ARG A 97 -14.08 -13.59 0.41
N SER A 98 -14.21 -13.47 1.73
CA SER A 98 -15.30 -14.09 2.50
C SER A 98 -16.68 -13.42 2.31
N GLY A 99 -16.78 -12.32 1.55
CA GLY A 99 -18.05 -11.71 1.13
C GLY A 99 -18.76 -10.83 2.16
N THR A 100 -18.23 -10.70 3.39
CA THR A 100 -18.72 -9.74 4.41
C THR A 100 -17.69 -8.64 4.65
N ALA A 101 -17.50 -7.79 3.64
CA ALA A 101 -16.38 -6.86 3.59
C ALA A 101 -16.75 -5.39 3.34
N ASP A 102 -18.03 -5.02 3.32
CA ASP A 102 -18.48 -3.66 3.01
C ASP A 102 -17.80 -2.60 3.89
N ARG A 103 -17.78 -2.80 5.22
CA ARG A 103 -17.10 -1.87 6.13
C ARG A 103 -15.59 -1.78 5.89
N LEU A 104 -14.96 -2.87 5.48
CA LEU A 104 -13.54 -2.88 5.15
C LEU A 104 -13.28 -2.13 3.84
N LEU A 105 -14.14 -2.32 2.84
CA LEU A 105 -14.11 -1.57 1.58
C LEU A 105 -14.33 -0.07 1.81
N ASP A 106 -15.30 0.30 2.65
CA ASP A 106 -15.53 1.69 3.05
C ASP A 106 -14.30 2.29 3.74
N SER A 107 -13.58 1.50 4.55
CA SER A 107 -12.38 1.95 5.24
C SER A 107 -11.19 2.13 4.30
N LEU A 108 -11.01 1.21 3.33
CA LEU A 108 -10.03 1.36 2.25
C LEU A 108 -10.37 2.59 1.39
N GLN A 109 -11.64 2.82 1.10
CA GLN A 109 -12.11 4.01 0.37
C GLN A 109 -11.87 5.29 1.18
N GLY A 110 -11.98 5.23 2.51
CA GLY A 110 -11.62 6.33 3.41
C GLY A 110 -10.15 6.74 3.27
N ILE A 111 -9.24 5.76 3.18
CA ILE A 111 -7.81 6.02 2.94
C ILE A 111 -7.61 6.74 1.59
N VAL A 112 -8.20 6.21 0.52
CA VAL A 112 -8.14 6.82 -0.83
C VAL A 112 -8.67 8.25 -0.83
N THR A 113 -9.80 8.47 -0.15
CA THR A 113 -10.41 9.78 0.00
C THR A 113 -9.51 10.75 0.79
N SER A 114 -8.87 10.28 1.86
CA SER A 114 -7.90 11.07 2.62
C SER A 114 -6.73 11.53 1.76
N ILE A 115 -6.15 10.64 0.96
CA ILE A 115 -5.06 10.98 0.02
C ILE A 115 -5.51 12.04 -0.98
N ARG A 116 -6.71 11.88 -1.55
CA ARG A 116 -7.25 12.81 -2.55
C ARG A 116 -7.46 14.21 -1.98
N ASP A 117 -8.02 14.28 -0.79
CA ASP A 117 -8.49 15.52 -0.17
C ASP A 117 -7.36 16.23 0.60
N HIS A 118 -6.38 15.47 1.12
CA HIS A 118 -5.23 15.94 1.90
C HIS A 118 -3.88 15.36 1.43
N PRO A 119 -3.50 15.55 0.16
CA PRO A 119 -2.34 14.88 -0.44
C PRO A 119 -1.00 15.27 0.20
N ASP A 120 -0.91 16.43 0.86
CA ASP A 120 0.32 16.91 1.51
C ASP A 120 0.54 16.39 2.95
N GLU A 121 -0.38 15.61 3.51
CA GLU A 121 -0.23 15.08 4.88
C GLU A 121 1.01 14.19 5.03
N ASP A 122 1.30 13.37 4.02
CA ASP A 122 2.44 12.44 3.97
C ASP A 122 3.65 12.96 3.18
N ALA A 123 3.62 14.22 2.75
CA ALA A 123 4.81 14.87 2.22
C ALA A 123 5.77 15.24 3.36
N PHE A 124 7.08 15.15 3.11
CA PHE A 124 8.10 15.57 4.06
C PHE A 124 7.86 17.02 4.52
N SER A 125 7.93 17.29 5.82
CA SER A 125 7.44 18.56 6.42
C SER A 125 7.95 19.84 5.75
N PRO A 126 9.24 19.98 5.39
CA PRO A 126 9.76 21.15 4.67
C PRO A 126 9.16 21.34 3.27
N ASP A 127 8.68 20.27 2.64
CA ASP A 127 8.21 20.26 1.26
C ASP A 127 6.69 20.35 1.14
N LYS A 128 5.92 20.26 2.24
CA LYS A 128 4.43 20.24 2.21
C LYS A 128 3.82 21.38 1.39
N ALA A 129 4.28 22.61 1.62
CA ALA A 129 3.76 23.78 0.90
C ALA A 129 4.06 23.70 -0.61
N ARG A 130 5.28 23.28 -0.96
CA ARG A 130 5.70 23.06 -2.35
C ARG A 130 4.92 21.93 -2.99
N PHE A 131 4.74 20.81 -2.30
CA PHE A 131 3.98 19.66 -2.75
C PHE A 131 2.53 20.06 -3.05
N ARG A 132 1.89 20.76 -2.12
CA ARG A 132 0.52 21.27 -2.30
C ARG A 132 0.41 22.19 -3.52
N GLN A 133 1.41 23.07 -3.73
CA GLN A 133 1.45 23.92 -4.91
C GLN A 133 1.56 23.10 -6.21
N ILE A 134 2.46 22.10 -6.27
CA ILE A 134 2.62 21.25 -7.46
C ILE A 134 1.33 20.47 -7.74
N VAL A 135 0.72 19.86 -6.72
CA VAL A 135 -0.56 19.14 -6.86
C VAL A 135 -1.65 20.09 -7.38
N HIS A 136 -1.72 21.33 -6.87
CA HIS A 136 -2.69 22.34 -7.33
C HIS A 136 -2.45 22.80 -8.77
N GLU A 137 -1.20 23.04 -9.15
CA GLU A 137 -0.82 23.42 -10.51
C GLU A 137 -1.14 22.31 -11.51
N ARG A 138 -0.89 21.06 -11.14
CA ARG A 138 -1.22 19.88 -11.97
C ARG A 138 -2.72 19.66 -12.10
N LYS A 139 -3.51 19.84 -11.03
CA LYS A 139 -4.98 19.83 -11.10
C LYS A 139 -5.55 20.83 -12.11
N LYS A 140 -4.79 21.87 -12.49
CA LYS A 140 -5.15 22.88 -13.49
C LYS A 140 -4.57 22.63 -14.88
N ALA A 141 -3.60 21.72 -15.03
CA ALA A 141 -3.07 21.40 -16.34
C ALA A 141 -4.17 20.72 -17.16
N GLU A 142 -4.44 21.18 -18.38
CA GLU A 142 -5.49 20.61 -19.24
C GLU A 142 -4.98 19.46 -20.14
N HIS A 143 -3.66 19.34 -20.29
CA HIS A 143 -3.03 18.36 -21.17
C HIS A 143 -2.27 17.30 -20.39
N VAL A 144 -2.54 16.03 -20.73
CA VAL A 144 -1.88 14.88 -20.11
C VAL A 144 -0.36 14.94 -20.27
N ASP A 145 0.14 15.36 -21.44
CA ASP A 145 1.56 15.54 -21.74
C ASP A 145 2.28 16.49 -20.75
N THR A 146 1.55 17.47 -20.20
CA THR A 146 2.08 18.39 -19.20
C THR A 146 2.28 17.69 -17.85
N LEU A 147 1.40 16.75 -17.49
CA LEU A 147 1.51 15.96 -16.26
C LEU A 147 2.66 14.96 -16.33
N TRP A 148 2.87 14.33 -17.49
CA TRP A 148 3.93 13.34 -17.71
C TRP A 148 5.33 13.93 -17.78
N ARG A 149 5.46 15.18 -18.24
CA ARG A 149 6.76 15.85 -18.39
C ARG A 149 7.13 16.74 -17.21
N GLN A 150 6.17 17.09 -16.37
CA GLN A 150 6.49 17.77 -15.12
C GLN A 150 7.12 16.74 -14.19
N ASP A 151 8.36 17.01 -13.81
CA ASP A 151 8.98 16.36 -12.66
C ASP A 151 8.32 16.96 -11.39
N PHE A 152 7.98 16.13 -10.40
CA PHE A 152 7.59 16.64 -9.07
C PHE A 152 8.77 17.34 -8.36
N GLY A 153 9.98 17.21 -8.91
CA GLY A 153 11.21 17.42 -8.21
C GLY A 153 11.39 16.33 -7.15
N TYR A 154 12.51 16.39 -6.43
CA TYR A 154 12.70 15.59 -5.23
C TYR A 154 11.77 16.10 -4.10
N VAL A 155 10.50 15.67 -4.10
CA VAL A 155 9.65 15.72 -2.91
C VAL A 155 9.37 14.29 -2.49
N TYR A 156 9.90 13.92 -1.32
CA TYR A 156 9.61 12.62 -0.75
C TYR A 156 8.16 12.59 -0.27
N TRP A 157 7.40 11.64 -0.80
CA TRP A 157 6.01 11.38 -0.45
C TRP A 157 5.84 9.87 -0.32
N SER A 158 5.27 9.42 0.80
CA SER A 158 4.91 8.02 0.97
C SER A 158 3.77 7.87 1.96
N HIS A 159 2.65 7.33 1.50
CA HIS A 159 1.47 7.15 2.34
C HIS A 159 1.37 5.69 2.83
N GLN A 160 1.51 5.47 4.14
CA GLN A 160 1.58 4.13 4.72
C GLN A 160 0.30 3.31 4.53
N GLY A 161 -0.86 3.96 4.61
CA GLY A 161 -2.14 3.30 4.39
C GLY A 161 -2.39 2.87 2.94
N LEU A 162 -1.62 3.39 1.97
CA LEU A 162 -1.89 3.13 0.55
C LEU A 162 -1.68 1.66 0.22
N ARG A 163 -0.62 1.03 0.77
CA ARG A 163 -0.33 -0.40 0.57
C ARG A 163 -1.45 -1.33 1.05
N LEU A 164 -2.37 -0.88 1.90
CA LEU A 164 -3.50 -1.71 2.35
C LEU A 164 -4.48 -2.03 1.21
N ILE A 165 -4.59 -1.16 0.20
CA ILE A 165 -5.45 -1.43 -0.95
C ILE A 165 -4.90 -2.59 -1.81
N HIS A 166 -3.65 -3.01 -1.62
CA HIS A 166 -3.09 -4.21 -2.26
C HIS A 166 -3.88 -5.48 -1.95
N ALA A 167 -4.60 -5.50 -0.83
CA ALA A 167 -5.49 -6.61 -0.47
C ALA A 167 -6.58 -6.85 -1.54
N LEU A 168 -6.88 -5.86 -2.38
CA LEU A 168 -7.83 -5.98 -3.48
C LEU A 168 -7.24 -6.58 -4.76
N ARG A 169 -5.92 -6.51 -5.01
CA ARG A 169 -5.33 -7.02 -6.26
C ARG A 169 -5.74 -8.46 -6.60
N PRO A 170 -5.66 -9.42 -5.66
CA PRO A 170 -6.02 -10.81 -5.96
C PRO A 170 -7.52 -11.11 -5.77
N VAL A 171 -8.36 -10.11 -5.49
CA VAL A 171 -9.80 -10.25 -5.23
C VAL A 171 -10.65 -9.53 -6.29
N ASP A 172 -10.32 -8.27 -6.57
CA ASP A 172 -11.01 -7.39 -7.50
C ASP A 172 -10.01 -6.36 -8.07
N ARG A 173 -9.37 -6.72 -9.18
CA ARG A 173 -8.37 -5.87 -9.87
C ARG A 173 -8.97 -4.57 -10.39
N GLN A 174 -10.22 -4.59 -10.84
CA GLN A 174 -10.88 -3.38 -11.34
C GLN A 174 -11.09 -2.38 -10.22
N ARG A 175 -11.56 -2.84 -9.05
CA ARG A 175 -11.73 -1.98 -7.88
C ARG A 175 -10.38 -1.48 -7.33
N TYR A 176 -9.35 -2.31 -7.31
CA TYR A 176 -8.00 -1.89 -6.96
C TYR A 176 -7.52 -0.72 -7.83
N LEU A 177 -7.62 -0.86 -9.15
CA LEU A 177 -7.22 0.19 -10.09
C LEU A 177 -8.12 1.43 -9.99
N ALA A 178 -9.43 1.25 -9.77
CA ALA A 178 -10.34 2.38 -9.55
C ALA A 178 -9.97 3.17 -8.29
N MET A 179 -9.70 2.49 -7.18
CA MET A 179 -9.25 3.13 -5.93
C MET A 179 -7.92 3.87 -6.10
N LEU A 180 -6.96 3.30 -6.83
CA LEU A 180 -5.72 3.99 -7.17
C LEU A 180 -5.98 5.27 -7.97
N GLU A 181 -6.84 5.19 -8.98
CA GLU A 181 -7.20 6.34 -9.81
C GLU A 181 -7.91 7.44 -8.99
N GLU A 182 -8.76 7.04 -8.04
CA GLU A 182 -9.50 7.93 -7.16
C GLU A 182 -8.63 8.70 -6.16
N THR A 183 -7.40 8.26 -5.90
CA THR A 183 -6.43 9.06 -5.15
C THR A 183 -6.17 10.41 -5.82
N ALA A 184 -6.38 10.49 -7.14
CA ALA A 184 -6.12 11.67 -7.96
C ALA A 184 -4.73 12.27 -7.72
N LEU A 185 -3.73 11.40 -7.48
CA LEU A 185 -2.36 11.76 -7.19
C LEU A 185 -1.41 10.84 -7.98
N PRO A 186 -0.67 11.34 -8.99
CA PRO A 186 0.19 10.50 -9.81
C PRO A 186 1.23 9.73 -8.99
N GLN A 187 1.80 10.32 -7.94
CA GLN A 187 2.79 9.64 -7.11
C GLN A 187 2.20 8.48 -6.32
N ALA A 188 0.93 8.53 -5.92
CA ALA A 188 0.27 7.39 -5.31
C ALA A 188 0.16 6.23 -6.31
N VAL A 189 -0.24 6.54 -7.55
CA VAL A 189 -0.34 5.54 -8.62
C VAL A 189 1.05 5.00 -8.98
N GLU A 190 2.05 5.86 -9.13
CA GLU A 190 3.43 5.46 -9.42
C GLU A 190 4.01 4.60 -8.29
N GLN A 191 3.88 5.00 -7.03
CA GLN A 191 4.42 4.26 -5.88
C GLN A 191 3.94 2.80 -5.88
N GLU A 192 2.64 2.57 -6.08
CA GLU A 192 2.08 1.22 -6.02
C GLU A 192 2.34 0.42 -7.29
N LEU A 193 2.34 1.04 -8.47
CA LEU A 193 2.57 0.33 -9.74
C LEU A 193 4.04 0.06 -10.03
N TRP A 194 4.96 0.84 -9.47
CA TRP A 194 6.41 0.61 -9.55
C TRP A 194 6.96 -0.26 -8.42
N ALA A 195 6.10 -0.78 -7.53
CA ALA A 195 6.50 -1.67 -6.46
C ALA A 195 7.22 -2.93 -7.01
N ILE A 196 8.28 -3.36 -6.32
CA ILE A 196 9.18 -4.43 -6.78
C ILE A 196 8.43 -5.75 -7.00
N ASP A 197 7.46 -6.06 -6.14
CA ASP A 197 6.65 -7.27 -6.21
C ASP A 197 5.79 -7.31 -7.47
N LEU A 198 5.31 -6.15 -7.92
CA LEU A 198 4.55 -6.03 -9.16
C LEU A 198 5.47 -5.99 -10.38
N ARG A 199 6.50 -5.15 -10.36
CA ARG A 199 7.47 -5.00 -11.46
C ARG A 199 8.13 -6.32 -11.84
N SER A 200 8.32 -7.22 -10.88
CA SER A 200 8.94 -8.54 -11.10
C SER A 200 7.94 -9.63 -11.52
N ASN A 201 6.64 -9.33 -11.54
CA ASN A 201 5.57 -10.30 -11.76
C ASN A 201 4.77 -9.97 -13.05
N PHE A 202 5.30 -10.41 -14.20
CA PHE A 202 4.68 -10.16 -15.50
C PHE A 202 3.23 -10.69 -15.63
N PRO A 203 2.88 -11.88 -15.14
CA PRO A 203 1.49 -12.34 -15.15
C PRO A 203 0.53 -11.38 -14.42
N GLU A 204 0.92 -10.85 -13.26
CA GLU A 204 0.10 -9.88 -12.53
C GLU A 204 0.02 -8.54 -13.26
N LEU A 205 1.13 -8.07 -13.85
CA LEU A 205 1.13 -6.87 -14.71
C LEU A 205 0.14 -7.00 -15.87
N LEU A 206 0.12 -8.16 -16.55
CA LEU A 206 -0.82 -8.43 -17.64
C LEU A 206 -2.27 -8.45 -17.14
N ALA A 207 -2.53 -9.12 -16.01
CA ALA A 207 -3.87 -9.18 -15.43
C ALA A 207 -4.39 -7.80 -15.00
N LEU A 208 -3.51 -6.92 -14.50
CA LEU A 208 -3.86 -5.53 -14.20
C LEU A 208 -4.07 -4.71 -15.47
N LEU A 209 -3.28 -4.90 -16.52
CA LEU A 209 -3.49 -4.24 -17.82
C LEU A 209 -4.83 -4.61 -18.45
N GLU A 210 -5.23 -5.89 -18.37
CA GLU A 210 -6.52 -6.37 -18.86
C GLU A 210 -7.69 -5.81 -18.03
N ALA A 211 -7.50 -5.64 -16.72
CA ALA A 211 -8.48 -5.02 -15.83
C ALA A 211 -8.48 -3.48 -15.93
N ALA A 212 -7.47 -2.89 -16.58
CA ALA A 212 -7.29 -1.46 -16.56
C ALA A 212 -8.43 -0.75 -17.30
N PRO A 213 -8.97 0.32 -16.71
CA PRO A 213 -10.11 1.01 -17.28
C PRO A 213 -9.67 1.76 -18.56
N SER A 214 -10.40 1.57 -19.67
CA SER A 214 -10.04 2.19 -20.96
C SER A 214 -9.92 3.71 -20.86
N VAL A 215 -8.87 4.27 -21.47
CA VAL A 215 -8.61 5.72 -21.50
C VAL A 215 -9.71 6.49 -22.26
N GLN A 216 -10.49 5.80 -23.10
CA GLN A 216 -11.55 6.39 -23.90
C GLN A 216 -12.89 6.53 -23.17
N SER A 217 -13.07 5.87 -22.03
CA SER A 217 -14.33 5.97 -21.28
C SER A 217 -14.28 7.22 -20.39
N ALA A 218 -14.89 8.31 -20.87
CA ALA A 218 -15.01 9.55 -20.12
C ALA A 218 -15.78 9.32 -18.79
N PRO A 219 -15.24 9.72 -17.64
CA PRO A 219 -15.97 9.73 -16.37
C PRO A 219 -16.94 10.92 -16.30
N GLU A 220 -18.01 10.78 -15.50
CA GLU A 220 -18.96 11.87 -15.20
C GLU A 220 -18.35 12.98 -14.31
N GLN A 221 -17.19 12.74 -13.69
CA GLN A 221 -16.45 13.69 -12.87
C GLN A 221 -15.12 14.10 -13.52
N PRO A 222 -14.61 15.31 -13.22
CA PRO A 222 -13.29 15.74 -13.68
C PRO A 222 -12.21 14.86 -13.06
N GLN A 223 -11.77 13.84 -13.79
CA GLN A 223 -10.53 13.12 -13.51
C GLN A 223 -9.34 13.96 -14.01
N TRP A 224 -8.18 13.79 -13.38
CA TRP A 224 -6.91 14.38 -13.80
C TRP A 224 -6.58 14.00 -15.26
N ASN A 225 -7.00 14.79 -16.24
CA ASN A 225 -6.70 14.61 -17.67
C ASN A 225 -6.82 13.17 -18.24
N GLY A 226 -7.64 12.30 -17.62
CA GLY A 226 -7.81 10.89 -18.00
C GLY A 226 -7.45 9.91 -16.87
N ARG A 227 -7.36 8.63 -17.24
CA ARG A 227 -7.01 7.51 -16.33
C ARG A 227 -5.51 7.25 -16.39
N MET A 228 -4.79 7.44 -15.28
CA MET A 228 -3.32 7.33 -15.17
C MET A 228 -2.82 5.91 -14.92
N THR A 229 -3.66 5.06 -14.33
CA THR A 229 -3.32 3.65 -14.03
C THR A 229 -2.89 2.86 -15.28
N ALA A 230 -3.66 2.92 -16.36
CA ALA A 230 -3.37 2.20 -17.61
C ALA A 230 -2.02 2.59 -18.28
N PRO A 231 -1.72 3.88 -18.52
CA PRO A 231 -0.44 4.27 -19.11
C PRO A 231 0.76 3.98 -18.19
N ILE A 232 0.64 4.14 -16.86
CA ILE A 232 1.73 3.76 -15.93
C ILE A 232 1.97 2.25 -15.97
N LEU A 233 0.91 1.44 -15.91
CA LEU A 233 1.02 -0.02 -16.05
C LEU A 233 1.73 -0.42 -17.34
N LEU A 234 1.42 0.25 -18.46
CA LEU A 234 2.06 -0.02 -19.75
C LEU A 234 3.55 0.32 -19.71
N SER A 235 3.93 1.46 -19.12
CA SER A 235 5.34 1.83 -18.93
C SER A 235 6.10 0.80 -18.07
N VAL A 236 5.52 0.35 -16.97
CA VAL A 236 6.12 -0.69 -16.10
C VAL A 236 6.30 -2.00 -16.85
N ALA A 237 5.29 -2.43 -17.62
CA ALA A 237 5.36 -3.64 -18.43
C ALA A 237 6.44 -3.55 -19.53
N ILE A 238 6.58 -2.41 -20.20
CA ILE A 238 7.64 -2.17 -21.18
C ILE A 238 9.02 -2.26 -20.53
N GLU A 239 9.21 -1.66 -19.35
CA GLU A 239 10.48 -1.75 -18.63
C GLU A 239 10.81 -3.19 -18.19
N HIS A 240 9.81 -3.96 -17.75
CA HIS A 240 9.99 -5.37 -17.43
C HIS A 240 10.51 -6.15 -18.65
N VAL A 241 9.86 -6.01 -19.80
CA VAL A 241 10.24 -6.70 -21.05
C VAL A 241 11.64 -6.28 -21.50
N ASN A 242 11.96 -4.98 -21.44
CA ASN A 242 13.29 -4.48 -21.82
C ASN A 242 14.39 -5.02 -20.90
N THR A 243 14.11 -5.11 -19.59
CA THR A 243 15.06 -5.67 -18.60
C THR A 243 15.29 -7.16 -18.88
N ALA A 244 14.24 -7.93 -19.11
CA ALA A 244 14.32 -9.36 -19.42
C ALA A 244 15.06 -9.63 -20.75
N ALA A 245 14.75 -8.86 -21.79
CA ALA A 245 15.43 -8.97 -23.09
C ALA A 245 16.90 -8.52 -23.04
N GLY A 246 17.22 -7.52 -22.22
CA GLY A 246 18.59 -7.07 -21.97
C GLY A 246 19.43 -8.11 -21.23
N ALA A 247 18.84 -8.83 -20.27
CA ALA A 247 19.49 -9.93 -19.56
C ALA A 247 19.81 -11.12 -20.48
N GLN A 248 18.87 -11.52 -21.35
CA GLN A 248 19.07 -12.61 -22.32
C GLN A 248 20.22 -12.34 -23.30
N ARG A 249 20.38 -11.10 -23.77
CA ARG A 249 21.51 -10.72 -24.64
C ARG A 249 22.86 -10.72 -23.92
N GLY A 250 22.87 -10.59 -22.60
CA GLY A 250 24.10 -10.67 -21.80
C GLY A 250 24.56 -12.11 -21.60
N ASP A 251 23.62 -13.03 -21.35
CA ASP A 251 23.90 -14.45 -21.14
C ASP A 251 24.38 -15.14 -22.44
N ASP A 252 23.78 -14.80 -23.58
CA ASP A 252 24.19 -15.31 -24.91
C ASP A 252 25.64 -14.92 -25.27
N LEU A 253 26.16 -13.81 -24.75
CA LEU A 253 27.55 -13.36 -25.00
C LEU A 253 28.58 -14.00 -24.07
N THR A 254 28.13 -14.65 -22.98
CA THR A 254 29.00 -15.36 -22.04
C THR A 254 29.10 -16.86 -22.30
N GLU A 255 28.18 -17.46 -23.05
CA GLU A 255 28.27 -18.87 -23.48
C GLU A 255 29.15 -19.09 -24.73
N GLU A 256 29.59 -18.02 -25.41
CA GLU A 256 30.50 -18.08 -26.56
C GLU A 256 32.01 -17.89 -26.21
N GLN A 257 32.39 -17.95 -24.92
CA GLN A 257 33.81 -17.90 -24.48
C GLN A 257 34.31 -19.23 -23.93
#